data_AF-A0A9X2FD04-F1
#
_entry.id   AF-A0A9X2FD04-F1
#
_cell.length_a   1.000
_cell.length_b   1.000
_cell.length_c   1.000
_cell.angle_alpha   90.00
_cell.angle_beta   90.00
_cell.angle_gamma   90.00
#
_symmetry.space_group_name_H-M   'P 1'
#
loop_
_entity.id
_entity.type
_entity.pdbx_description
1 polymer ?
#
loop_
_entity_poly.entity_id
_entity_poly.type
_entity_poly.pdbx_seq_one_letter_code
_entity_poly.pdbx_strand_id
1 'polypeptide(L)'
;MSGTTRVARPRGAAAIAIVNGTAAVLHVLFWSLAFLRLSSPPAGAISPPAEALPFTYGFGIADLLWSVPFLVVSAIGLWRMRDWGWFAAQLAHALYFYSLTVIVVRDLLSRAISPGTVVFLPFAMFAMWASVYLWRTRKLFWSNVSNSPCVER
;
A
#
# COMPACT_ATOMS: atom_id res chain seq x y z
N MET A 1 -15.63 -10.40 -38.04
CA MET A 1 -15.60 -10.53 -36.56
C MET A 1 -14.15 -10.61 -36.12
N SER A 2 -13.53 -9.49 -35.73
CA SER A 2 -12.14 -9.49 -35.24
C SER A 2 -12.16 -9.90 -33.77
N GLY A 3 -11.73 -11.13 -33.48
CA GLY A 3 -11.67 -11.64 -32.11
C GLY A 3 -10.59 -10.89 -31.34
N THR A 4 -11.00 -10.11 -30.34
CA THR A 4 -10.07 -9.50 -29.38
C THR A 4 -9.39 -10.61 -28.57
N THR A 5 -8.15 -10.95 -28.93
CA THR A 5 -7.30 -11.80 -28.12
C THR A 5 -6.98 -11.07 -26.82
N ARG A 6 -7.59 -11.49 -25.70
CA ARG A 6 -7.24 -10.96 -24.37
C ARG A 6 -5.79 -11.33 -24.08
N VAL A 7 -4.93 -10.33 -24.00
CA VAL A 7 -3.56 -10.50 -23.50
C VAL A 7 -3.66 -11.05 -22.07
N ALA A 8 -3.10 -12.24 -21.84
CA ALA A 8 -3.11 -12.87 -20.53
C ALA A 8 -2.37 -11.98 -19.52
N ARG A 9 -2.99 -11.74 -18.36
CA ARG A 9 -2.41 -10.89 -17.31
C ARG A 9 -1.14 -11.57 -16.75
N PRO A 10 -0.01 -10.85 -16.62
CA PRO A 10 1.16 -11.38 -15.92
C PRO A 10 0.81 -11.78 -14.49
N ARG A 11 1.21 -12.99 -14.08
CA ARG A 11 0.91 -13.54 -12.74
C ARG A 11 1.43 -12.63 -11.62
N GLY A 12 2.60 -12.01 -11.80
CA GLY A 12 3.18 -11.10 -10.81
C GLY A 12 2.34 -9.83 -10.62
N ALA A 13 1.84 -9.22 -11.70
CA ALA A 13 0.95 -8.06 -11.60
C ALA A 13 -0.37 -8.42 -10.91
N ALA A 14 -0.92 -9.61 -11.16
CA ALA A 14 -2.10 -10.10 -10.47
C ALA A 14 -1.84 -10.30 -8.96
N ALA A 15 -0.72 -10.91 -8.59
CA ALA A 15 -0.34 -11.12 -7.20
C ALA A 15 -0.18 -9.79 -6.45
N ILE A 16 0.51 -8.81 -7.04
CA ILE A 16 0.68 -7.47 -6.46
C ILE A 16 -0.66 -6.76 -6.30
N ALA A 17 -1.54 -6.85 -7.31
CA ALA A 17 -2.88 -6.27 -7.23
C ALA A 17 -3.71 -6.86 -6.06
N ILE A 18 -3.65 -8.18 -5.87
CA ILE A 18 -4.34 -8.87 -4.77
C ILE A 18 -3.75 -8.43 -3.43
N VAL A 19 -2.42 -8.45 -3.28
CA VAL A 19 -1.77 -8.06 -2.03
C VAL A 19 -2.03 -6.60 -1.70
N ASN A 20 -1.96 -5.67 -2.66
CA ASN A 20 -2.28 -4.26 -2.44
C ASN A 20 -3.74 -4.07 -2.05
N GLY A 21 -4.67 -4.82 -2.68
CA GLY A 21 -6.08 -4.81 -2.30
C GLY A 21 -6.31 -5.30 -0.87
N THR A 22 -5.70 -6.43 -0.49
CA THR A 22 -5.77 -6.96 0.88
C THR A 22 -5.15 -6.00 1.89
N ALA A 23 -3.99 -5.42 1.57
CA ALA A 23 -3.32 -4.44 2.41
C ALA A 23 -4.18 -3.20 2.66
N ALA A 24 -4.86 -2.68 1.63
CA ALA A 24 -5.79 -1.55 1.78
C ALA A 24 -6.88 -1.86 2.81
N VAL A 25 -7.51 -3.04 2.72
CA VAL A 25 -8.56 -3.46 3.66
C VAL A 25 -8.00 -3.60 5.07
N LEU A 26 -6.83 -4.23 5.22
CA LEU A 26 -6.19 -4.41 6.53
C LEU A 26 -5.82 -3.06 7.16
N HIS A 27 -5.30 -2.10 6.39
CA HIS A 27 -4.98 -0.76 6.90
C HIS A 27 -6.24 -0.03 7.38
N VAL A 28 -7.32 -0.07 6.60
CA VAL A 28 -8.61 0.54 7.00
C VAL A 28 -9.11 -0.08 8.30
N LEU A 29 -9.13 -1.42 8.40
CA LEU A 29 -9.60 -2.12 9.60
C LEU A 29 -8.70 -1.84 10.81
N PHE A 30 -7.38 -1.91 10.63
CA PHE A 30 -6.40 -1.67 11.69
C PHE A 30 -6.54 -0.26 12.25
N TRP A 31 -6.53 0.77 11.40
CA TRP A 31 -6.60 2.16 11.85
C TRP A 31 -7.97 2.53 12.39
N SER A 32 -9.06 1.99 11.82
CA SER A 32 -10.40 2.17 12.38
C SER A 32 -10.48 1.60 13.81
N LEU A 33 -9.98 0.38 14.02
CA LEU A 33 -9.94 -0.23 15.35
C LEU A 33 -9.02 0.53 16.31
N ALA A 34 -7.85 0.99 15.83
CA ALA A 34 -6.91 1.77 16.62
C ALA A 34 -7.55 3.09 17.09
N PHE A 35 -8.22 3.83 16.20
CA PHE A 35 -8.90 5.07 16.56
C PHE A 35 -10.08 4.84 17.51
N LEU A 36 -10.87 3.78 17.32
CA LEU A 36 -11.93 3.42 18.26
C LEU A 36 -11.36 3.10 19.65
N ARG A 37 -10.25 2.35 19.72
CA ARG A 37 -9.56 2.02 20.98
C ARG A 37 -8.96 3.24 21.67
N LEU A 38 -8.40 4.18 20.92
CA LEU A 38 -7.87 5.42 21.45
C LEU A 38 -8.97 6.39 21.91
N SER A 39 -10.13 6.38 21.24
CA SER A 39 -11.28 7.23 21.59
C SER A 39 -12.08 6.69 22.77
N SER A 40 -12.06 5.38 23.00
CA SER A 40 -12.80 4.72 24.09
C SER A 40 -11.92 3.67 24.77
N PRO A 41 -10.95 4.09 25.59
CA PRO A 41 -10.09 3.16 26.30
C PRO A 41 -10.92 2.30 27.28
N PRO A 42 -10.64 0.98 27.37
CA PRO A 42 -11.36 0.12 28.29
C PRO A 42 -11.12 0.54 29.74
N ALA A 43 -12.11 0.32 30.60
CA ALA A 43 -12.03 0.67 32.02
C ALA A 43 -10.78 0.03 32.67
N GLY A 44 -9.96 0.85 33.32
CA GLY A 44 -8.69 0.43 33.94
C GLY A 44 -7.48 0.41 33.01
N ALA A 45 -7.60 0.79 31.73
CA ALA A 45 -6.45 0.96 30.86
C ALA A 45 -5.63 2.18 31.28
N ILE A 46 -4.31 2.01 31.35
CA ILE A 46 -3.37 3.12 31.51
C ILE A 46 -3.45 3.99 30.26
N SER A 47 -3.78 5.27 30.43
CA SER A 47 -3.80 6.21 29.30
C SER A 47 -2.43 6.29 28.64
N PRO A 48 -2.35 6.28 27.30
CA PRO A 48 -1.09 6.47 26.62
C PRO A 48 -0.51 7.85 27.00
N PRO A 49 0.83 7.98 27.08
CA PRO A 49 1.45 9.27 27.34
C PRO A 49 1.04 10.27 26.25
N ALA A 50 0.78 11.52 26.65
CA ALA A 50 0.21 12.55 25.78
C ALA A 50 1.05 12.79 24.51
N GLU A 51 2.37 12.61 24.61
CA GLU A 51 3.33 12.72 23.50
C GLU A 51 3.23 11.60 22.45
N ALA A 52 2.67 10.44 22.80
CA ALA A 52 2.48 9.34 21.86
C ALA A 52 1.25 9.52 20.98
N LEU A 53 0.24 10.28 21.44
CA LEU A 53 -1.02 10.46 20.72
C LEU A 53 -0.84 11.17 19.36
N PRO A 54 -0.17 12.34 19.26
CA PRO A 54 0.02 13.01 17.97
C PRO A 54 0.75 12.15 16.96
N PHE A 55 1.73 11.35 17.41
CA PHE A 55 2.49 10.45 16.56
C PHE A 55 1.59 9.33 15.99
N THR A 56 0.79 8.67 16.84
CA THR A 56 -0.12 7.61 16.40
C THR A 56 -1.23 8.14 15.49
N TYR A 57 -1.86 9.28 15.84
CA TYR A 57 -2.86 9.91 14.99
C TYR A 57 -2.27 10.39 13.66
N GLY A 58 -1.09 11.01 13.69
CA GLY A 58 -0.39 11.45 12.48
C GLY A 58 -0.11 10.32 11.52
N PHE A 59 0.42 9.19 12.03
CA PHE A 59 0.63 7.99 11.22
C PHE A 59 -0.67 7.41 10.66
N GLY A 60 -1.70 7.28 11.50
CA GLY A 60 -2.97 6.72 11.07
C GLY A 60 -3.69 7.55 10.03
N ILE A 61 -3.71 8.87 10.22
CA ILE A 61 -4.31 9.80 9.25
C ILE A 61 -3.52 9.77 7.94
N ALA A 62 -2.18 9.77 7.99
CA ALA A 62 -1.36 9.69 6.78
C ALA A 62 -1.59 8.38 6.02
N ASP A 63 -1.69 7.24 6.71
CA ASP A 63 -1.99 5.96 6.09
C ASP A 63 -3.36 5.93 5.42
N LEU A 64 -4.39 6.45 6.09
CA LEU A 64 -5.76 6.48 5.55
C LEU A 64 -5.91 7.46 4.38
N LEU A 65 -5.23 8.61 4.41
CA LEU A 65 -5.33 9.64 3.37
C LEU A 65 -4.45 9.36 2.15
N TRP A 66 -3.29 8.72 2.34
CA TRP A 66 -2.32 8.53 1.25
C TRP A 66 -2.15 7.07 0.88
N SER A 67 -1.78 6.22 1.84
CA SER A 67 -1.44 4.82 1.57
C SER A 67 -2.65 4.04 1.06
N VAL A 68 -3.79 4.12 1.75
CA VAL A 68 -5.00 3.38 1.38
C VAL A 68 -5.51 3.77 -0.01
N PRO A 69 -5.66 5.05 -0.39
CA PRO A 69 -6.03 5.42 -1.75
C PRO A 69 -5.06 4.92 -2.81
N PHE A 70 -3.74 5.04 -2.59
CA PHE A 70 -2.76 4.51 -3.54
C PHE A 70 -2.82 3.00 -3.66
N LEU A 71 -3.05 2.27 -2.57
CA LEU A 71 -3.23 0.82 -2.60
C LEU A 71 -4.48 0.39 -3.37
N VAL A 72 -5.61 1.09 -3.17
CA VAL A 72 -6.86 0.83 -3.90
C VAL A 72 -6.70 1.12 -5.39
N VAL A 73 -6.19 2.30 -5.73
CA VAL A 73 -5.93 2.70 -7.12
C VAL A 73 -4.91 1.74 -7.76
N SER A 74 -3.86 1.37 -7.04
CA SER A 74 -2.90 0.37 -7.49
C SER A 74 -3.56 -0.98 -7.79
N ALA A 75 -4.35 -1.52 -6.86
CA ALA A 75 -5.01 -2.80 -7.03
C ALA A 75 -5.91 -2.81 -8.27
N ILE A 76 -6.77 -1.81 -8.42
CA ILE A 76 -7.70 -1.71 -9.57
C ILE A 76 -6.92 -1.49 -10.87
N GLY A 77 -5.93 -0.60 -10.87
CA GLY A 77 -5.18 -0.24 -12.07
C GLY A 77 -4.26 -1.36 -12.55
N LEU A 78 -3.57 -2.05 -11.64
CA LEU A 78 -2.79 -3.25 -11.96
C LEU A 78 -3.70 -4.38 -12.47
N TRP A 79 -4.88 -4.56 -11.87
CA TRP A 79 -5.87 -5.51 -12.38
C TRP A 79 -6.28 -5.18 -13.82
N ARG A 80 -6.44 -3.90 -14.14
CA ARG A 80 -6.80 -3.42 -15.48
C ARG A 80 -5.60 -3.22 -16.40
N MET A 81 -4.38 -3.55 -15.95
CA MET A 81 -3.11 -3.35 -16.69
C MET A 81 -2.96 -1.91 -17.21
N ARG A 82 -3.30 -0.93 -16.36
CA ARG A 82 -3.17 0.50 -16.65
C ARG A 82 -1.91 1.10 -16.02
N ASP A 83 -1.36 2.10 -16.70
CA ASP A 83 -0.20 2.90 -16.31
C ASP A 83 -0.37 3.61 -14.96
N TRP A 84 -1.53 4.20 -14.70
CA TRP A 84 -1.82 4.83 -13.41
C TRP A 84 -1.83 3.83 -12.25
N GLY A 85 -2.18 2.57 -12.50
CA GLY A 85 -2.11 1.50 -11.50
C GLY A 85 -0.69 1.14 -11.13
N TRP A 86 0.20 1.10 -12.13
CA TRP A 86 1.63 0.94 -11.92
C TRP A 86 2.20 2.11 -11.10
N PHE A 87 1.84 3.35 -11.46
CA PHE A 87 2.34 4.54 -10.75
C PHE A 87 1.87 4.57 -9.30
N ALA A 88 0.57 4.34 -9.07
CA ALA A 88 0.01 4.24 -7.72
C ALA A 88 0.65 3.12 -6.89
N ALA A 89 1.02 1.99 -7.52
CA ALA A 89 1.75 0.93 -6.84
C ALA A 89 3.11 1.41 -6.33
N GLN A 90 3.86 2.13 -7.18
CA GLN A 90 5.17 2.67 -6.79
C GLN A 90 5.06 3.69 -5.66
N LEU A 91 4.04 4.56 -5.68
CA LEU A 91 3.77 5.50 -4.59
C LEU A 91 3.41 4.78 -3.29
N ALA A 92 2.54 3.77 -3.34
CA ALA A 92 2.20 2.96 -2.17
C ALA A 92 3.44 2.27 -1.59
N HIS A 93 4.27 1.66 -2.43
CA HIS A 93 5.51 1.00 -1.96
C HIS A 93 6.52 2.00 -1.40
N ALA A 94 6.62 3.21 -1.97
CA ALA A 94 7.46 4.28 -1.43
C ALA A 94 7.01 4.69 -0.02
N LEU A 95 5.70 4.79 0.23
CA LEU A 95 5.15 5.04 1.56
C LEU A 95 5.46 3.88 2.52
N TYR A 96 5.40 2.62 2.08
CA TYR A 96 5.81 1.48 2.90
C TYR A 96 7.28 1.57 3.33
N PHE A 97 8.18 1.94 2.41
CA PHE A 97 9.58 2.12 2.74
C PHE A 97 9.79 3.25 3.75
N TYR A 98 9.11 4.38 3.54
CA TYR A 98 9.14 5.50 4.49
C TYR A 98 8.67 5.07 5.89
N SER A 99 7.52 4.40 5.99
CA SER A 99 6.98 3.91 7.25
C SER A 99 7.90 2.90 7.93
N LEU A 100 8.50 1.97 7.17
CA LEU A 100 9.51 1.06 7.70
C LEU A 100 10.71 1.82 8.26
N THR A 101 11.23 2.82 7.55
CA THR A 101 12.35 3.63 8.04
C THR A 101 12.01 4.29 9.37
N VAL A 102 10.83 4.89 9.50
CA VAL A 102 10.42 5.51 10.77
C VAL A 102 10.28 4.48 11.88
N ILE A 103 9.67 3.33 11.60
CA ILE A 103 9.50 2.24 12.57
C ILE A 103 10.86 1.70 13.03
N VAL A 104 11.78 1.44 12.11
CA VAL A 104 13.13 0.94 12.42
C VAL A 104 13.92 1.96 13.22
N VAL A 105 13.90 3.24 12.82
CA VAL A 105 14.59 4.31 13.57
C VAL A 105 14.04 4.42 14.99
N ARG A 106 12.70 4.41 15.16
CA ARG A 106 12.06 4.42 16.47
C ARG A 106 12.53 3.23 17.32
N ASP A 107 12.46 2.02 16.77
CA ASP A 107 12.80 0.79 17.52
C ASP A 107 14.31 0.73 17.88
N LEU A 108 15.18 1.23 17.00
CA LEU A 108 16.61 1.38 17.29
C LEU A 108 16.86 2.36 18.43
N LEU A 109 16.18 3.51 18.42
CA LEU A 109 16.30 4.53 19.48
C LEU A 109 15.72 4.04 20.81
N SER A 110 14.60 3.30 20.77
CA SER A 110 13.97 2.71 21.95
C SER A 110 14.67 1.44 22.45
N ARG A 111 15.66 0.91 21.70
CA ARG A 111 16.38 -0.34 21.99
C ARG A 111 15.44 -1.54 22.20
N ALA A 112 14.30 -1.54 21.53
CA ALA A 112 13.27 -2.56 21.65
C ALA A 112 12.59 -2.80 20.31
N ILE A 113 12.44 -4.08 19.93
CA ILE A 113 11.70 -4.46 18.73
C ILE A 113 10.21 -4.41 19.07
N SER A 114 9.51 -3.48 18.45
CA SER A 114 8.08 -3.37 18.56
C SER A 114 7.39 -4.50 17.79
N PRO A 115 6.19 -4.94 18.23
CA PRO A 115 5.34 -5.83 17.44
C PRO A 115 5.06 -5.30 16.03
N GLY A 116 5.00 -3.97 15.88
CA GLY A 116 4.83 -3.30 14.59
C GLY A 116 5.92 -3.67 13.59
N THR A 117 7.19 -3.65 13.99
CA THR A 117 8.33 -4.03 13.12
C THR A 117 8.23 -5.47 12.63
N VAL A 118 7.90 -6.40 13.53
CA VAL A 118 7.78 -7.82 13.19
C VAL A 118 6.69 -8.04 12.13
N VAL A 119 5.56 -7.32 12.25
CA VAL A 119 4.47 -7.39 11.28
C VAL A 119 4.82 -6.68 9.98
N PHE A 120 5.46 -5.51 10.02
CA PHE A 120 5.73 -4.69 8.84
C PHE A 120 6.83 -5.23 7.92
N LEU A 121 7.83 -5.91 8.50
CA LEU A 121 9.00 -6.39 7.77
C LEU A 121 8.67 -7.30 6.55
N PRO A 122 7.81 -8.34 6.66
CA PRO A 122 7.46 -9.14 5.49
C PRO A 122 6.75 -8.33 4.39
N PHE A 123 5.90 -7.36 4.76
CA PHE A 123 5.26 -6.48 3.78
C PHE A 123 6.27 -5.58 3.06
N ALA A 124 7.28 -5.07 3.77
CA ALA A 124 8.33 -4.27 3.16
C ALA A 124 9.21 -5.09 2.21
N MET A 125 9.55 -6.34 2.58
CA MET A 125 10.26 -7.26 1.68
C MET A 125 9.43 -7.54 0.41
N PHE A 126 8.13 -7.75 0.56
CA PHE A 126 7.22 -7.91 -0.58
C PHE A 126 7.15 -6.63 -1.42
N ALA A 127 7.01 -5.46 -0.81
CA ALA A 127 6.97 -4.17 -1.50
C ALA A 127 8.26 -3.90 -2.29
N MET A 128 9.42 -4.32 -1.77
CA MET A 128 10.70 -4.25 -2.47
C MET A 128 10.70 -5.13 -3.72
N TRP A 129 10.33 -6.40 -3.58
CA TRP A 129 10.22 -7.30 -4.73
C TRP A 129 9.22 -6.76 -5.76
N ALA A 130 8.04 -6.31 -5.30
CA ALA A 130 6.97 -5.79 -6.15
C ALA A 130 7.42 -4.53 -6.93
N SER A 131 8.12 -3.61 -6.27
CA SER A 131 8.67 -2.40 -6.89
C SER A 131 9.65 -2.74 -8.01
N VAL A 132 10.59 -3.66 -7.76
CA VAL A 132 11.56 -4.12 -8.76
C VAL A 132 10.87 -4.85 -9.91
N TYR A 133 9.91 -5.73 -9.61
CA TYR A 133 9.15 -6.46 -10.62
C TYR A 133 8.37 -5.51 -11.54
N LEU A 134 7.62 -4.56 -10.97
CA LEU A 134 6.86 -3.57 -11.73
C LEU A 134 7.78 -2.66 -12.54
N TRP A 135 8.95 -2.29 -12.01
CA TRP A 135 9.91 -1.47 -12.75
C TRP A 135 10.46 -2.18 -14.00
N ARG A 136 10.74 -3.49 -13.88
CA ARG A 136 11.21 -4.33 -14.99
C ARG A 136 10.11 -4.58 -16.03
N THR A 137 8.88 -4.75 -15.59
CA THR A 137 7.71 -5.01 -16.45
C THR A 137 6.99 -3.75 -16.91
N ARG A 138 7.55 -2.57 -16.63
CA ARG A 138 6.90 -1.27 -16.86
C ARG A 138 6.33 -1.14 -18.27
N LYS A 139 7.09 -1.52 -19.30
CA LYS A 139 6.68 -1.40 -20.73
C LYS A 139 5.30 -2.00 -21.04
N LEU A 140 4.87 -3.04 -20.32
CA LEU A 140 3.56 -3.69 -20.50
C LEU A 140 2.37 -2.79 -20.17
N PHE A 141 2.56 -1.80 -19.29
CA PHE A 141 1.49 -0.90 -18.85
C PHE A 141 1.27 0.27 -19.81
N TRP A 142 2.31 0.71 -20.53
CA TRP A 142 2.20 1.79 -21.52
C TRP A 142 1.72 1.29 -22.90
N SER A 143 2.04 0.05 -23.29
CA SER A 143 1.63 -0.50 -24.60
C SER A 143 0.12 -0.70 -24.76
N ASN A 144 -0.62 -0.80 -23.65
CA ASN A 144 -2.08 -0.96 -23.70
C ASN A 144 -2.82 0.36 -23.98
N VAL A 145 -2.17 1.50 -23.78
CA VAL A 145 -2.77 2.82 -24.06
C VAL A 145 -2.75 3.10 -25.56
N SER A 146 -1.66 2.75 -26.25
CA SER A 146 -1.45 3.02 -27.68
C SER A 146 -2.36 2.25 -28.64
N ASN A 147 -3.07 1.22 -28.17
CA ASN A 147 -4.04 0.47 -28.98
C ASN A 147 -5.48 0.98 -28.85
N SER A 148 -5.70 2.08 -28.12
CA SER A 148 -7.00 2.75 -28.13
C SER A 148 -7.16 3.40 -29.51
N PRO A 149 -8.18 3.06 -30.31
CA PRO A 149 -8.39 3.72 -31.59
C PRO A 149 -8.48 5.22 -31.31
N CYS A 150 -7.64 5.99 -32.00
CA CYS A 150 -7.74 7.43 -32.01
C CYS A 150 -9.14 7.73 -32.56
N VAL A 151 -10.09 8.02 -31.68
CA VAL A 151 -11.41 8.49 -32.10
C VAL A 151 -11.16 9.90 -32.60
N GLU A 152 -10.88 10.03 -33.89
CA GLU A 152 -10.99 11.30 -34.59
C GLU A 152 -12.39 11.85 -34.31
N ARG A 153 -12.45 12.93 -33.54
CA ARG A 153 -13.66 13.72 -33.33
C ARG A 153 -13.62 14.92 -34.24
#